data_AF-A0A8J2YCB5-F1
#
_entry.id   AF-A0A8J2YCB5-F1
#
_cell.length_a   1.000
_cell.length_b   1.000
_cell.length_c   1.000
_cell.angle_alpha   90.00
_cell.angle_beta   90.00
_cell.angle_gamma   90.00
#
_symmetry.space_group_name_H-M   'P 1'
#
loop_
_entity.id
_entity.type
_entity.pdbx_description
1 polymer ?
#
loop_
_entity_poly.entity_id
_entity_poly.type
_entity_poly.pdbx_seq_one_letter_code
_entity_poly.pdbx_strand_id
1 'polypeptide(L)'
;MPNISDPDTQIQRPTTTRPILIFKIKNNQKKVISINTYYTDSYSSTKRKGVITHELGHALGLAHEDRLGPGGAVMYSNDGRTVYSPTSDDINGVNAIY
;
A
#
# COMPACT_ATOMS: atom_id res chain seq x y z
N MET A 1 -18.90 6.90 -13.14
CA MET A 1 -19.28 6.68 -11.72
C MET A 1 -19.24 5.18 -11.48
N PRO A 2 -18.58 4.65 -10.43
CA PRO A 2 -18.55 3.22 -10.20
C PRO A 2 -19.95 2.72 -9.83
N ASN A 3 -20.38 1.64 -10.46
CA ASN A 3 -21.67 1.00 -10.30
C ASN A 3 -21.72 0.21 -8.97
N ILE A 4 -22.72 0.48 -8.13
CA ILE A 4 -22.93 -0.09 -6.78
C ILE A 4 -23.67 -1.45 -6.82
N SER A 5 -23.66 -2.16 -7.95
CA SER A 5 -24.40 -3.43 -8.11
C SER A 5 -23.55 -4.70 -8.04
N ASP A 6 -22.31 -4.65 -7.53
CA ASP A 6 -21.45 -5.84 -7.42
C ASP A 6 -21.51 -6.45 -6.00
N PRO A 7 -22.11 -7.65 -5.81
CA PRO A 7 -22.39 -8.23 -4.48
C PRO A 7 -21.14 -8.66 -3.68
N ASP A 8 -19.95 -8.62 -4.29
CA ASP A 8 -18.70 -9.10 -3.69
C ASP A 8 -17.89 -8.03 -2.93
N THR A 9 -18.39 -6.80 -2.82
CA THR A 9 -17.73 -5.76 -2.00
C THR A 9 -18.13 -5.88 -0.54
N GLN A 10 -17.70 -6.97 0.11
CA GLN A 10 -17.97 -7.20 1.53
C GLN A 10 -16.90 -6.50 2.38
N ILE A 11 -17.20 -5.29 2.87
CA ILE A 11 -16.40 -4.62 3.91
C ILE A 11 -16.60 -5.40 5.21
N GLN A 12 -15.75 -6.38 5.49
CA GLN A 12 -15.76 -7.06 6.78
C GLN A 12 -15.25 -6.09 7.86
N ARG A 13 -16.15 -5.68 8.75
CA ARG A 13 -15.81 -4.91 9.96
C ARG A 13 -14.85 -5.75 10.84
N PRO A 14 -13.66 -5.23 11.20
CA PRO A 14 -12.74 -5.99 12.06
C PRO A 14 -13.34 -6.15 13.47
N THR A 15 -13.44 -7.39 13.95
CA THR A 15 -13.88 -7.74 15.31
C THR A 15 -12.70 -7.91 16.29
N THR A 16 -11.56 -7.29 16.01
CA THR A 16 -10.38 -7.35 16.87
C THR A 16 -9.77 -5.95 16.96
N THR A 17 -9.19 -5.60 18.11
CA THR A 17 -8.56 -4.32 18.47
C THR A 17 -7.39 -3.87 17.57
N ARG A 18 -7.20 -4.50 16.41
CA ARG A 18 -6.17 -4.18 15.41
C ARG A 18 -6.87 -3.76 14.12
N PRO A 19 -6.57 -2.57 13.56
CA PRO A 19 -7.11 -2.21 12.26
C PRO A 19 -6.47 -3.13 11.20
N ILE A 20 -7.24 -4.08 10.68
CA ILE A 20 -6.85 -4.92 9.54
C ILE A 20 -7.67 -4.45 8.34
N LEU A 21 -7.01 -3.91 7.32
CA LEU A 21 -7.64 -3.60 6.03
C LEU A 21 -7.31 -4.74 5.04
N ILE A 22 -8.34 -5.46 4.59
CA ILE A 22 -8.18 -6.60 3.66
C ILE A 22 -8.69 -6.16 2.28
N PHE A 23 -7.79 -6.14 1.29
CA PHE A 23 -8.14 -5.95 -0.11
C PHE A 23 -8.04 -7.30 -0.86
N LYS A 24 -9.08 -7.70 -1.61
CA LYS A 24 -9.06 -8.91 -2.45
C LYS A 24 -9.01 -8.49 -3.92
N ILE A 25 -8.01 -8.97 -4.66
CA ILE A 25 -7.90 -8.81 -6.12
C ILE A 25 -8.27 -10.15 -6.78
N LYS A 26 -8.90 -10.13 -7.98
CA LYS A 26 -9.30 -11.32 -8.75
C LYS A 26 -8.08 -12.24 -8.97
N ASN A 27 -8.30 -13.56 -8.87
CA ASN A 27 -7.33 -14.69 -8.97
C ASN A 27 -6.88 -15.36 -7.66
N ASN A 28 -7.63 -15.19 -6.55
CA ASN A 28 -7.41 -15.93 -5.28
C ASN A 28 -6.02 -15.73 -4.63
N GLN A 29 -5.19 -14.83 -5.18
CA GLN A 29 -3.95 -14.34 -4.58
C GLN A 29 -4.34 -13.30 -3.54
N LYS A 30 -4.63 -13.74 -2.32
CA LYS A 30 -4.88 -12.84 -1.19
C LYS A 30 -3.60 -12.04 -0.91
N LYS A 31 -3.54 -10.78 -1.35
CA LYS A 31 -2.49 -9.84 -0.93
C LYS A 31 -2.92 -9.23 0.40
N VAL A 32 -2.29 -9.68 1.48
CA VAL A 32 -2.55 -9.14 2.83
C VAL A 32 -1.58 -8.00 3.07
N ILE A 33 -2.11 -6.79 3.19
CA ILE A 33 -1.35 -5.64 3.69
C ILE A 33 -1.30 -5.75 5.22
N SER A 34 -0.09 -5.85 5.77
CA SER A 34 0.13 -5.92 7.21
C SER A 34 1.00 -4.75 7.64
N ILE A 35 0.52 -4.00 8.63
CA ILE A 35 1.26 -2.87 9.19
C ILE A 35 1.84 -3.30 10.54
N ASN A 36 3.15 -3.17 10.71
CA ASN A 36 3.80 -3.44 11.98
C ASN A 36 3.65 -2.24 12.93
N THR A 37 2.65 -2.32 13.80
CA THR A 37 2.32 -1.25 14.75
C THR A 37 3.45 -0.97 15.75
N TYR A 38 4.29 -1.95 16.08
CA TYR A 38 5.46 -1.75 16.93
C TYR A 38 6.37 -0.64 16.40
N TYR A 39 6.56 -0.55 15.08
CA TYR A 39 7.34 0.51 14.44
C TYR A 39 6.50 1.73 14.13
N THR A 40 5.27 1.55 13.63
CA THR A 40 4.49 2.66 13.06
C THR A 40 3.73 3.50 14.08
N ASP A 41 3.56 3.07 15.32
CA ASP A 41 2.77 3.82 16.32
C ASP A 41 3.44 5.14 16.72
N SER A 42 4.77 5.17 16.72
CA SER A 42 5.56 6.38 16.97
C SER A 42 5.70 7.30 15.75
N TYR A 43 5.29 6.84 14.57
CA TYR A 43 5.44 7.61 13.34
C TYR A 43 4.46 8.76 13.26
N SER A 44 4.91 9.86 12.63
CA SER A 44 4.01 10.95 12.22
C SER A 44 2.92 10.40 11.28
N SER A 45 1.79 11.11 11.19
CA SER A 45 0.71 10.78 10.27
C SER A 45 1.20 10.67 8.82
N THR A 46 2.08 11.58 8.40
CA THR A 46 2.71 11.58 7.08
C THR A 46 3.55 10.33 6.84
N LYS A 47 4.37 9.92 7.82
CA LYS A 47 5.20 8.72 7.68
C LYS A 47 4.36 7.44 7.64
N ARG A 48 3.31 7.35 8.45
CA ARG A 48 2.31 6.25 8.37
C ARG A 48 1.63 6.17 7.00
N LYS A 49 1.22 7.32 6.44
CA LYS A 49 0.67 7.37 5.08
C LYS A 49 1.64 6.79 4.05
N GLY A 50 2.93 7.11 4.14
CA GLY A 50 3.93 6.55 3.22
C GLY A 50 4.08 5.04 3.34
N VAL A 51 4.10 4.47 4.56
CA VAL A 51 4.12 3.01 4.76
C VAL A 51 2.88 2.36 4.14
N ILE A 52 1.69 2.91 4.40
CA ILE A 52 0.45 2.37 3.81
C ILE A 52 0.50 2.43 2.28
N THR A 53 1.04 3.52 1.72
CA THR A 53 1.17 3.70 0.27
C THR A 53 2.17 2.70 -0.33
N HIS A 54 3.28 2.44 0.36
CA HIS A 54 4.27 1.42 -0.01
C HIS A 54 3.64 0.01 -0.08
N GLU A 55 2.95 -0.40 0.99
CA GLU A 55 2.28 -1.70 1.02
C GLU A 55 1.17 -1.82 -0.02
N LEU A 56 0.46 -0.71 -0.29
CA LEU A 56 -0.54 -0.67 -1.35
C LEU A 56 0.12 -0.84 -2.74
N GLY A 57 1.30 -0.27 -2.96
CA GLY A 57 2.08 -0.51 -4.18
C GLY A 57 2.41 -1.99 -4.40
N HIS A 58 2.82 -2.70 -3.35
CA HIS A 58 2.96 -4.16 -3.41
C HIS A 58 1.66 -4.89 -3.73
N ALA A 59 0.54 -4.46 -3.14
CA ALA A 59 -0.76 -5.04 -3.44
C ALA A 59 -1.18 -4.81 -4.91
N LEU A 60 -0.76 -3.69 -5.51
CA LEU A 60 -0.98 -3.38 -6.93
C LEU A 60 -0.04 -4.11 -7.88
N GLY A 61 1.07 -4.66 -7.38
CA GLY A 61 2.03 -5.46 -8.15
C GLY A 61 3.42 -4.85 -8.30
N LEU A 62 3.70 -3.71 -7.66
CA LEU A 62 5.03 -3.08 -7.70
C LEU A 62 6.04 -3.83 -6.83
N ALA A 63 7.28 -3.92 -7.32
CA ALA A 63 8.44 -4.33 -6.55
C ALA A 63 9.11 -3.12 -5.87
N HIS A 64 10.11 -3.36 -5.02
CA HIS A 64 10.92 -2.27 -4.46
C HIS A 64 11.72 -1.54 -5.56
N GLU A 65 11.97 -0.24 -5.35
CA GLU A 65 12.87 0.57 -6.17
C GLU A 65 13.92 1.27 -5.28
N ASP A 66 15.10 0.65 -5.18
CA ASP A 66 16.20 1.12 -4.33
C ASP A 66 17.20 2.03 -5.06
N ARG A 67 17.19 2.01 -6.41
CA ARG A 67 18.17 2.71 -7.25
C ARG A 67 18.05 4.22 -7.18
N LEU A 68 16.84 4.72 -6.91
CA LEU A 68 16.56 6.16 -6.82
C LEU A 68 16.79 6.74 -5.41
N GLY A 69 17.12 5.89 -4.44
CA GLY A 69 17.33 6.28 -3.05
C GLY A 69 16.06 6.70 -2.31
N PRO A 70 16.18 7.16 -1.05
CA PRO A 70 15.04 7.35 -0.15
C PRO A 70 14.02 8.40 -0.58
N GLY A 71 14.39 9.31 -1.49
CA GLY A 71 13.50 10.34 -2.02
C GLY A 71 12.96 10.06 -3.43
N GLY A 72 13.30 8.90 -4.01
CA GLY A 72 13.03 8.63 -5.42
C GLY A 72 11.71 7.94 -5.71
N ALA A 73 11.28 7.04 -4.83
CA ALA A 73 10.08 6.23 -5.01
C ALA A 73 9.44 5.91 -3.65
N VAL A 74 8.11 5.84 -3.60
CA VAL A 74 7.44 5.33 -2.40
C VAL A 74 7.72 3.84 -2.20
N MET A 75 8.10 3.14 -3.28
CA MET A 75 8.55 1.75 -3.25
C MET A 75 10.00 1.53 -2.79
N TYR A 76 10.72 2.56 -2.33
CA TYR A 76 12.04 2.37 -1.70
C TYR A 76 11.95 1.42 -0.49
N SER A 77 12.81 0.41 -0.39
CA SER A 77 12.64 -0.70 0.56
C SER A 77 12.84 -0.31 2.03
N ASN A 78 13.66 0.70 2.30
CA ASN A 78 14.00 1.11 3.66
C ASN A 78 13.05 2.20 4.18
N ASP A 79 12.62 2.08 5.45
CA ASP A 79 11.75 3.02 6.16
C ASP A 79 12.31 4.45 6.33
N GLY A 80 13.54 4.72 5.88
CA GLY A 80 14.14 6.03 5.69
C GLY A 80 13.61 6.85 4.51
N ARG A 81 12.52 6.39 3.85
CA ARG A 81 11.81 7.13 2.79
C ARG A 81 11.52 8.57 3.19
N THR A 82 11.77 9.50 2.27
CA THR A 82 11.39 10.92 2.40
C THR A 82 10.19 11.29 1.53
N VAL A 83 9.70 10.34 0.72
CA VAL A 83 8.47 10.45 -0.08
C VAL A 83 7.34 9.60 0.51
N TYR A 84 6.12 10.14 0.49
CA TYR A 84 4.94 9.55 1.15
C TYR A 84 3.70 9.48 0.23
N SER A 85 3.90 9.77 -1.05
CA SER A 85 2.93 9.67 -2.14
C SER A 85 3.66 9.05 -3.33
N PRO A 86 2.94 8.38 -4.26
CA PRO A 86 3.57 7.83 -5.47
C PRO A 86 4.33 8.91 -6.24
N THR A 87 5.56 8.61 -6.64
CA THR A 87 6.38 9.43 -7.53
C THR A 87 6.12 9.04 -8.99
N SER A 88 6.77 9.72 -9.93
CA SER A 88 6.65 9.39 -11.35
C SER A 88 7.07 7.94 -11.66
N ASP A 89 8.06 7.40 -10.94
CA ASP A 89 8.50 6.01 -11.12
C ASP A 89 7.40 5.02 -10.70
N ASP A 90 6.82 5.23 -9.51
CA ASP A 90 5.72 4.40 -8.99
C ASP A 90 4.50 4.44 -9.94
N ILE A 91 4.14 5.64 -10.44
CA ILE A 91 3.01 5.84 -11.37
C ILE A 91 3.27 5.12 -12.69
N ASN A 92 4.47 5.23 -13.25
CA ASN A 92 4.85 4.54 -14.48
C ASN A 92 4.81 3.02 -14.29
N GLY A 93 5.24 2.52 -13.13
CA GLY A 93 5.15 1.11 -12.78
C GLY A 93 3.71 0.59 -12.78
N VAL A 94 2.77 1.33 -12.17
CA VAL A 94 1.35 0.92 -12.16
C VAL A 94 0.76 0.96 -13.58
N ASN A 95 1.02 2.02 -14.35
CA ASN A 95 0.54 2.15 -15.74
C ASN A 95 1.12 1.10 -16.69
N ALA A 96 2.26 0.48 -16.35
CA ALA A 96 2.82 -0.62 -17.13
C ALA A 96 2.12 -1.96 -16.84
N ILE A 97 1.41 -2.09 -15.71
CA ILE A 97 0.70 -3.30 -15.29
C ILE A 97 -0.77 -3.30 -15.76
N TYR A 98 -1.42 -2.12 -15.87
CA TYR A 98 -2.84 -1.94 -16.19
C TYR A 98 -3.07 -0.97 -17.33
#